data_AF-X1T2I1-F1
#
_entry.id   AF-X1T2I1-F1
#
_cell.length_a   1.000
_cell.length_b   1.000
_cell.length_c   1.000
_cell.angle_alpha   90.00
_cell.angle_beta   90.00
_cell.angle_gamma   90.00
#
_symmetry.space_group_name_H-M   'P 1'
#
loop_
_entity.id
_entity.type
_entity.pdbx_description
1 polymer ?
#
loop_
_entity_poly.entity_id
_entity_poly.type
_entity_poly.pdbx_seq_one_letter_code
_entity_poly.pdbx_strand_id
1 'polypeptide(L)' 'LRYLDARFDYPYTFWISAYFVNNGPDEVEIAINYPDDKFTIKPNGTVTVNRSGAQERIATIFYVCEKGKTAEVEITGEY' A
#
# COMPACT_ATOMS: atom_id res chain seq x y z
N LEU A 1 -9.32 -3.06 10.36
CA LEU A 1 -8.36 -2.64 9.33
C LEU A 1 -7.10 -3.47 9.49
N ARG A 2 -6.53 -4.03 8.42
CA ARG A 2 -5.22 -4.72 8.49
C ARG A 2 -4.14 -3.77 7.98
N TYR A 3 -2.90 -3.97 8.42
CA TYR A 3 -1.78 -3.13 7.99
C TYR A 3 -0.50 -3.94 7.80
N LEU A 4 0.36 -3.43 6.92
CA LEU A 4 1.75 -3.82 6.74
C LEU A 4 2.64 -2.71 7.30
N ASP A 5 3.59 -3.09 8.15
CA ASP A 5 4.65 -2.20 8.61
C ASP A 5 5.76 -2.17 7.55
N ALA A 6 5.95 -1.01 6.92
CA ALA A 6 6.91 -0.83 5.82
C ALA A 6 8.28 -0.35 6.31
N ARG A 7 8.51 -0.29 7.63
CA ARG A 7 9.79 0.12 8.21
C ARG A 7 10.81 -1.01 8.07
N PHE A 8 11.90 -0.75 7.36
CA PHE A 8 12.97 -1.72 7.16
C PHE A 8 14.25 -1.32 7.92
N ASP A 9 14.69 -2.20 8.83
CA ASP A 9 15.95 -2.19 9.60
C ASP A 9 16.24 -0.93 10.44
N TYR A 10 17.04 -1.03 11.50
CA TYR A 10 17.41 0.10 12.37
C TYR A 10 18.36 1.07 11.62
N PRO A 11 18.17 2.41 11.62
CA PRO A 11 17.25 3.23 12.43
C PRO A 11 15.94 3.63 11.72
N TYR A 12 15.29 2.67 11.05
CA TYR A 12 14.03 2.76 10.29
C TYR A 12 14.18 3.43 8.91
N THR A 13 14.63 2.67 7.92
CA THR A 13 14.54 3.12 6.52
C THR A 13 13.12 2.92 6.03
N PHE A 14 12.42 4.03 5.76
CA PHE A 14 11.08 4.03 5.19
C PHE A 14 11.16 3.91 3.67
N TRP A 15 10.13 3.34 3.05
CA TRP A 15 10.08 3.28 1.59
C TRP A 15 9.85 4.67 0.97
N ILE A 16 10.56 4.96 -0.11
CA ILE A 16 10.38 6.15 -0.94
C ILE A 16 9.26 5.92 -1.95
N SER A 17 9.17 4.73 -2.52
CA SER A 17 8.19 4.36 -3.51
C SER A 17 7.58 2.99 -3.19
N ALA A 18 6.34 2.78 -3.63
CA ALA A 18 5.68 1.49 -3.59
C ALA A 18 4.87 1.27 -4.87
N TYR A 19 5.07 0.12 -5.50
CA TYR A 19 4.30 -0.35 -6.63
C TYR A 19 3.34 -1.44 -6.19
N PHE A 20 2.06 -1.26 -6.51
CA PHE A 20 0.97 -2.14 -6.10
C PHE A 20 0.37 -2.82 -7.33
N VAL A 21 0.13 -4.13 -7.22
CA VAL A 21 -0.61 -4.91 -8.22
C VAL A 21 -1.72 -5.68 -7.51
N ASN A 22 -2.97 -5.46 -7.91
CA ASN A 22 -4.09 -6.28 -7.44
C ASN A 22 -4.28 -7.47 -8.39
N ASN A 23 -3.74 -8.62 -8.01
CA ASN A 23 -3.88 -9.90 -8.72
C ASN A 23 -5.19 -10.63 -8.37
N GLY A 24 -5.97 -10.09 -7.42
CA GLY A 24 -7.22 -10.68 -6.96
C GLY A 24 -8.43 -10.38 -7.86
N PRO A 25 -9.53 -11.13 -7.68
CA PRO A 25 -10.75 -10.99 -8.47
C PRO A 25 -11.59 -9.75 -8.10
N ASP A 26 -11.42 -9.21 -6.89
CA ASP A 26 -12.18 -8.07 -6.38
C ASP A 26 -11.30 -6.84 -6.13
N GLU A 27 -11.94 -5.67 -6.04
CA GLU A 27 -11.26 -4.43 -5.69
C GLU A 27 -10.77 -4.41 -4.23
N VAL A 28 -9.74 -3.61 -3.99
CA VAL A 28 -9.13 -3.40 -2.68
C VAL A 28 -8.95 -1.92 -2.42
N GLU A 29 -9.24 -1.46 -1.20
CA GLU A 29 -8.85 -0.13 -0.75
C GLU A 29 -7.48 -0.21 -0.08
N ILE A 30 -6.57 0.69 -0.45
CA ILE A 30 -5.25 0.86 0.13
C ILE A 30 -5.15 2.27 0.72
N ALA A 31 -4.51 2.41 1.87
CA ALA A 31 -4.18 3.71 2.48
C ALA A 31 -2.71 3.75 2.89
N ILE A 32 -2.08 4.92 2.83
CA ILE A 32 -0.65 5.10 3.12
C ILE A 32 -0.48 6.03 4.31
N ASN A 33 0.21 5.56 5.36
CA ASN A 33 0.48 6.22 6.65
C ASN A 33 -0.77 6.57 7.48
N TYR A 34 -1.86 6.97 6.84
CA TYR A 34 -3.12 7.36 7.48
C TYR A 34 -4.27 6.53 6.90
N PRO A 35 -5.14 5.94 7.74
CA PRO A 35 -6.17 5.00 7.29
C PRO A 35 -7.36 5.64 6.55
N ASP A 36 -7.46 6.97 6.59
CA ASP A 36 -8.49 7.80 5.96
C ASP A 36 -8.09 8.30 4.56
N ASP A 37 -6.80 8.38 4.24
CA ASP A 37 -6.30 8.72 2.90
C ASP A 37 -6.22 7.48 2.00
N LYS A 38 -7.40 7.07 1.50
CA LYS A 38 -7.57 5.81 0.75
C LYS A 38 -7.66 6.03 -0.75
N PHE A 39 -7.17 5.05 -1.50
CA PHE A 39 -7.46 4.86 -2.92
C PHE A 39 -7.83 3.41 -3.22
N THR A 40 -8.56 3.22 -4.32
CA THR A 40 -9.04 1.90 -4.74
C THR A 40 -8.19 1.35 -5.88
N ILE A 41 -7.80 0.08 -5.79
CA ILE A 41 -7.17 -0.67 -6.88
C ILE A 41 -8.18 -1.71 -7.38
N LYS A 42 -8.63 -1.55 -8.63
CA LYS A 42 -9.52 -2.51 -9.29
C LYS A 42 -8.81 -3.84 -9.56
N PRO A 43 -9.55 -4.94 -9.84
CA PRO A 43 -8.95 -6.21 -10.27
C PRO A 43 -8.01 -6.03 -11.47
N ASN A 44 -6.83 -6.65 -11.42
CA ASN A 44 -5.72 -6.48 -12.38
C ASN A 44 -5.20 -5.04 -12.50
N GLY A 45 -5.60 -4.15 -11.59
CA GLY A 45 -5.19 -2.76 -11.56
C GLY A 45 -3.82 -2.61 -10.89
N THR A 46 -3.13 -1.54 -11.29
CA THR A 46 -1.83 -1.18 -10.74
C THR A 46 -1.81 0.26 -10.29
N VAL A 47 -1.05 0.55 -9.24
CA VAL A 47 -0.85 1.91 -8.72
C VAL A 47 0.60 2.06 -8.29
N THR A 48 1.19 3.21 -8.59
CA THR A 48 2.50 3.60 -8.06
C THR A 48 2.33 4.78 -7.12
N VAL A 49 2.83 4.64 -5.90
CA VAL A 49 2.96 5.75 -4.95
C VAL A 49 4.43 6.14 -4.88
N ASN A 50 4.72 7.42 -5.12
CA ASN A 50 6.07 7.96 -5.05
C ASN A 50 6.12 9.16 -4.10
N ARG A 51 6.95 9.07 -3.07
CA ARG A 51 7.19 10.11 -2.05
C ARG A 51 8.59 10.72 -2.19
N SER A 52 9.18 10.71 -3.38
CA SER A 52 10.47 11.37 -3.67
C SER A 52 10.38 12.86 -3.39
N GLY A 53 11.27 13.37 -2.54
CA GLY A 53 11.28 14.77 -2.12
C GLY A 53 10.19 15.16 -1.12
N ALA A 54 9.31 14.23 -0.74
CA ALA A 54 8.32 14.48 0.31
C ALA A 54 8.97 14.44 1.70
N GLN A 55 8.45 15.26 2.62
CA GLN A 55 8.86 15.26 4.02
C GLN A 55 8.56 13.93 4.71
N GLU A 56 7.43 13.30 4.35
CA GLU A 56 7.00 12.02 4.90
C GLU A 56 7.16 10.90 3.86
N ARG A 57 7.79 9.80 4.29
CA ARG A 57 8.01 8.57 3.52
C ARG A 57 6.95 7.53 3.85
N ILE A 58 6.95 6.40 3.15
CA ILE A 58 5.95 5.34 3.35
C ILE A 58 6.38 4.47 4.54
N ALA A 59 5.62 4.55 5.63
CA ALA A 59 5.89 3.84 6.88
C ALA A 59 4.86 2.74 7.18
N THR A 60 3.60 2.93 6.76
CA THR A 60 2.53 1.96 7.01
C THR A 60 1.60 1.90 5.82
N ILE A 61 1.20 0.69 5.44
CA ILE A 61 0.23 0.45 4.37
C ILE A 61 -0.98 -0.23 4.99
N PHE A 62 -2.14 0.41 4.92
CA PHE A 62 -3.41 -0.17 5.31
C PHE A 62 -4.10 -0.78 4.10
N TYR A 63 -4.83 -1.88 4.32
CA TYR A 63 -5.62 -2.49 3.28
C TYR A 63 -6.94 -3.04 3.81
N VAL A 64 -7.97 -2.98 2.97
CA VAL A 64 -9.27 -3.59 3.23
C VAL A 64 -9.91 -4.07 1.92
N CYS A 65 -10.48 -5.27 1.99
CA CYS A 65 -11.37 -5.81 0.97
C CYS A 65 -12.76 -5.97 1.60
N GLU A 66 -13.82 -5.73 0.85
CA GLU A 66 -15.18 -5.78 1.38
C GLU A 66 -15.56 -7.18 1.88
N LYS A 67 -16.49 -7.23 2.83
CA LYS A 67 -16.94 -8.50 3.42
C LYS A 67 -17.55 -9.40 2.33
N GLY A 68 -16.99 -10.60 2.18
CA GLY A 68 -17.44 -11.59 1.18
C GLY A 68 -16.70 -11.50 -0.16
N LYS A 69 -15.82 -10.52 -0.33
CA LYS A 69 -14.91 -10.38 -1.48
C LYS A 69 -13.51 -10.89 -1.13
N THR A 70 -12.69 -11.12 -2.14
CA THR A 70 -11.28 -11.53 -1.99
C THR A 70 -10.38 -10.72 -2.92
N ALA A 71 -9.30 -10.17 -2.38
CA ALA A 71 -8.26 -9.51 -3.16
C ALA A 71 -6.87 -10.06 -2.77
N GLU A 72 -5.96 -10.04 -3.73
CA GLU A 72 -4.56 -10.40 -3.56
C GLU A 72 -3.71 -9.23 -4.07
N VAL A 73 -2.91 -8.63 -3.18
CA VAL A 73 -2.11 -7.45 -3.52
C VAL A 73 -0.64 -7.77 -3.37
N GLU A 74 0.09 -7.69 -4.47
CA GLU A 74 1.54 -7.70 -4.48
C GLU A 74 2.05 -6.26 -4.32
N ILE A 75 3.04 -6.07 -3.45
CA ILE A 75 3.61 -4.76 -3.14
C ILE A 75 5.14 -4.83 -3.24
N THR A 76 5.71 -4.02 -4.12
CA THR A 76 7.16 -3.86 -4.26
C THR A 76 7.55 -2.48 -3.76
N GLY A 77 8.40 -2.43 -2.73
CA GLY A 77 8.89 -1.19 -2.12
C GLY A 77 10.34 -0.88 -2.48
N GLU A 78 10.67 0.40 -2.63
CA GLU A 78 12.05 0.88 -2.81
C GLU A 78 12.40 1.91 -1.71
N TYR A 79 13.66 1.95 -1.29
CA TYR A 79 14.19 2.80 -0.21
C TYR A 79 15.12 3.90 -0.72
#